data_AF-A0A6B3HRI3-F1
#
_entry.id   AF-A0A6B3HRI3-F1
#
_cell.length_a   1.000
_cell.length_b   1.000
_cell.length_c   1.000
_cell.angle_alpha   90.00
_cell.angle_beta   90.00
_cell.angle_gamma   90.00
#
_symmetry.space_group_name_H-M   'P 1'
#
loop_
_entity.id
_entity.type
_entity.pdbx_description
1 polymer ?
#
loop_
_entity_poly.entity_id
_entity_poly.type
_entity_poly.pdbx_seq_one_letter_code
_entity_poly.pdbx_strand_id
1 'polypeptide(L)'
;GGEAPGGDLADGAYYRPTLVAGAAQDSEIVQSEIFGPVLVVLPFDTDDEGIALANDTPYGLAASAWTRDLYRANRATREIQAGCVWVNDHIPILSEMPHGGYKASGFGKDMSAYSF
;
A
#
# COMPACT_ATOMS: atom_id res chain seq x y z
N GLY A 1 0.87 -15.54 -12.50
CA GLY A 1 0.46 -14.41 -13.33
C GLY A 1 1.66 -13.92 -14.11
N GLY A 2 1.58 -12.73 -14.71
CA GLY A 2 2.78 -11.99 -15.10
C GLY A 2 3.06 -11.89 -16.59
N GLU A 3 2.09 -12.20 -17.44
CA GLU A 3 2.26 -12.17 -18.89
C GLU A 3 1.18 -11.32 -19.58
N ALA A 4 1.56 -10.72 -20.71
CA ALA A 4 0.63 -10.12 -21.66
C ALA A 4 -0.13 -11.24 -22.40
N PRO A 5 -1.47 -11.17 -22.51
CA PRO A 5 -2.24 -12.18 -23.22
C PRO A 5 -1.99 -12.13 -24.73
N GLY A 6 -1.99 -13.29 -25.38
CA GLY A 6 -1.99 -13.40 -26.85
C GLY A 6 -3.39 -13.46 -27.46
N GLY A 7 -3.46 -13.85 -28.75
CA GLY A 7 -4.71 -13.99 -29.49
C GLY A 7 -5.40 -12.65 -29.72
N ASP A 8 -6.72 -12.62 -29.57
CA ASP A 8 -7.54 -11.42 -29.81
C ASP A 8 -7.20 -10.23 -28.90
N LEU A 9 -6.45 -10.47 -27.81
CA LEU A 9 -6.01 -9.44 -26.88
C LEU A 9 -4.56 -8.98 -27.11
N ALA A 10 -3.84 -9.56 -28.08
CA ALA A 10 -2.41 -9.33 -28.30
C ALA A 10 -2.08 -7.87 -28.64
N ASP A 11 -3.00 -7.16 -29.31
CA ASP A 11 -2.81 -5.77 -29.72
C ASP A 11 -3.28 -4.76 -28.64
N GLY A 12 -3.70 -5.23 -27.47
CA GLY A 12 -4.16 -4.38 -26.34
C GLY A 12 -3.12 -4.23 -25.22
N ALA A 13 -3.34 -3.25 -24.34
CA ALA A 13 -2.50 -3.01 -23.15
C ALA A 13 -2.95 -3.85 -21.94
N TYR A 14 -3.05 -5.16 -22.11
CA TYR A 14 -3.52 -6.08 -21.08
C TYR A 14 -2.34 -6.73 -20.34
N TYR A 15 -2.51 -6.94 -19.03
CA TYR A 15 -1.57 -7.69 -18.22
C TYR A 15 -2.33 -8.58 -17.23
N ARG A 16 -1.93 -9.85 -17.11
CA ARG A 16 -2.61 -10.78 -16.20
C ARG A 16 -2.37 -10.39 -14.74
N PRO A 17 -3.40 -10.39 -13.88
CA PRO A 17 -3.23 -10.23 -12.45
C PRO A 17 -2.18 -11.20 -11.88
N THR A 18 -1.30 -10.68 -11.03
CA THR A 18 -0.13 -11.41 -10.57
C THR A 18 0.01 -11.32 -9.07
N LEU A 19 0.08 -12.49 -8.43
CA LEU A 19 0.41 -12.62 -7.02
C LEU A 19 1.85 -13.15 -6.93
N VAL A 20 2.69 -12.48 -6.14
CA VAL A 20 4.06 -12.91 -5.85
C VAL A 20 4.17 -13.16 -4.35
N ALA A 21 4.71 -14.32 -4.00
CA ALA A 21 4.99 -14.71 -2.62
C ALA A 21 6.44 -15.17 -2.51
N GLY A 22 7.02 -15.08 -1.32
CA GLY A 22 8.41 -15.49 -1.07
C GLY A 22 9.47 -14.52 -1.64
N ALA A 23 9.07 -13.29 -1.99
CA ALA A 23 10.01 -12.23 -2.31
C ALA A 23 10.71 -11.75 -1.03
N ALA A 24 11.99 -11.39 -1.14
CA ALA A 24 12.71 -10.75 -0.04
C ALA A 24 12.23 -9.30 0.13
N GLN A 25 12.23 -8.81 1.37
CA GLN A 25 11.79 -7.45 1.69
C GLN A 25 12.58 -6.37 0.93
N ASP A 26 13.88 -6.58 0.71
CA ASP A 26 14.78 -5.66 0.01
C ASP A 26 14.77 -5.80 -1.52
N SER A 27 13.93 -6.70 -2.07
CA SER A 27 13.84 -6.90 -3.51
C SER A 27 13.10 -5.75 -4.21
N GLU A 28 13.46 -5.51 -5.48
CA GLU A 28 12.88 -4.44 -6.29
C GLU A 28 11.35 -4.51 -6.35
N ILE A 29 10.79 -5.73 -6.49
CA ILE A 29 9.34 -5.94 -6.60
C ILE A 29 8.57 -5.55 -5.31
N VAL A 30 9.25 -5.54 -4.16
CA VAL A 30 8.67 -5.08 -2.88
C VAL A 30 8.90 -3.59 -2.68
N GLN A 31 10.09 -3.09 -3.05
CA GLN A 31 10.54 -1.73 -2.72
C GLN A 31 10.10 -0.66 -3.73
N SER A 32 9.84 -1.04 -4.98
CA SER A 32 9.55 -0.11 -6.08
C SER A 32 8.10 -0.18 -6.55
N GLU A 33 7.57 0.96 -7.01
CA GLU A 33 6.21 1.05 -7.52
C GLU A 33 6.08 0.43 -8.91
N ILE A 34 5.26 -0.62 -9.03
CA ILE A 34 5.04 -1.35 -10.30
C ILE A 34 3.96 -0.69 -11.16
N PHE A 35 2.93 -0.11 -10.52
CA PHE A 35 1.77 0.51 -11.17
C PHE A 35 0.93 -0.41 -12.08
N GLY A 36 1.08 -1.74 -11.93
CA GLY A 36 0.32 -2.78 -12.62
C GLY A 36 -0.49 -3.65 -11.65
N PRO A 37 -1.27 -4.62 -12.15
CA PRO A 37 -2.11 -5.49 -11.32
C PRO A 37 -1.26 -6.59 -10.65
N VAL A 38 -0.29 -6.19 -9.84
CA VAL A 38 0.67 -7.05 -9.15
C VAL A 38 0.56 -6.83 -7.65
N LEU A 39 0.36 -7.91 -6.89
CA LEU A 39 0.35 -7.92 -5.44
C LEU A 39 1.51 -8.79 -4.94
N VAL A 40 2.34 -8.24 -4.06
CA VAL A 40 3.36 -9.00 -3.34
C VAL A 40 2.89 -9.26 -1.92
N VAL A 41 3.05 -10.50 -1.46
CA VAL A 41 2.66 -10.92 -0.11
C VAL A 41 3.88 -11.41 0.65
N LEU A 42 4.10 -10.79 1.81
CA LEU A 42 5.17 -11.15 2.74
C LEU A 42 4.53 -11.64 4.04
N PRO A 43 4.95 -12.81 4.57
CA PRO A 43 4.52 -13.26 5.88
C PRO A 43 5.22 -12.44 6.98
N PHE A 44 4.59 -12.35 8.15
CA PHE A 44 5.17 -11.85 9.39
C PHE A 44 4.54 -12.61 10.57
N ASP A 45 5.27 -12.72 11.67
CA ASP A 45 4.86 -13.50 12.85
C ASP A 45 4.39 -12.61 14.00
N THR A 46 4.86 -11.36 14.06
CA THR A 46 4.55 -10.43 15.16
C THR A 46 4.02 -9.09 14.66
N ASP A 47 3.22 -8.42 15.50
CA ASP A 47 2.69 -7.10 15.17
C ASP A 47 3.82 -6.07 14.95
N ASP A 48 4.91 -6.17 15.72
CA ASP A 48 6.08 -5.29 15.58
C ASP A 48 6.82 -5.51 14.26
N GLU A 49 6.98 -6.77 13.85
CA GLU A 49 7.56 -7.12 12.55
C GLU A 49 6.69 -6.63 11.39
N GLY A 50 5.37 -6.85 11.45
CA GLY A 50 4.46 -6.38 10.42
C GLY A 50 4.48 -4.86 10.25
N ILE A 51 4.53 -4.11 11.35
CA ILE A 51 4.67 -2.64 11.33
C ILE A 51 6.05 -2.23 10.80
N ALA A 52 7.12 -2.93 11.18
CA ALA A 52 8.46 -2.66 10.68
C ALA A 52 8.55 -2.85 9.15
N LEU A 53 8.03 -3.96 8.63
CA LEU A 53 7.97 -4.24 7.19
C LEU A 53 7.13 -3.19 6.44
N ALA A 54 5.98 -2.80 6.99
CA ALA A 54 5.13 -1.77 6.39
C ALA A 54 5.82 -0.40 6.31
N ASN A 55 6.73 -0.11 7.24
CA ASN A 55 7.49 1.13 7.30
C ASN A 55 8.82 1.08 6.53
N ASP A 56 9.32 -0.10 6.21
CA ASP A 56 10.57 -0.33 5.49
C ASP A 56 10.37 -0.16 3.97
N THR A 57 10.03 1.07 3.61
CA THR A 57 9.84 1.54 2.24
C THR A 57 10.24 3.01 2.17
N PRO A 58 10.79 3.48 1.02
CA PRO A 58 11.04 4.90 0.81
C PRO A 58 9.76 5.74 0.68
N TYR A 59 8.60 5.10 0.48
CA TYR A 59 7.30 5.74 0.28
C TYR A 59 6.43 5.73 1.55
N GLY A 60 5.30 6.44 1.51
CA GLY A 60 4.39 6.54 2.65
C GLY A 60 3.08 7.26 2.30
N LEU A 61 2.45 6.92 1.18
CA LEU A 61 1.21 7.58 0.76
C LEU A 61 0.02 7.14 1.61
N ALA A 62 -0.31 5.85 1.56
CA ALA A 62 -1.44 5.28 2.26
C ALA A 62 -1.15 3.81 2.67
N ALA A 63 -1.87 3.33 3.67
CA ALA A 63 -1.84 1.94 4.11
C ALA A 63 -3.24 1.47 4.54
N SER A 64 -3.46 0.16 4.53
CA SER A 64 -4.67 -0.46 5.10
C SER A 64 -4.26 -1.53 6.12
N ALA A 65 -4.90 -1.50 7.29
CA ALA A 65 -4.77 -2.51 8.33
C ALA A 65 -6.08 -3.29 8.49
N TRP A 66 -5.98 -4.61 8.51
CA TRP A 66 -7.14 -5.51 8.58
C TRP A 66 -7.07 -6.33 9.86
N THR A 67 -7.96 -6.04 10.81
CA THR A 67 -7.98 -6.69 12.12
C THR A 67 -9.32 -6.51 12.82
N ARG A 68 -9.69 -7.49 13.64
CA ARG A 68 -10.83 -7.37 14.59
C ARG A 68 -10.39 -6.89 15.97
N ASP A 69 -9.09 -6.81 16.21
CA ASP A 69 -8.51 -6.40 17.49
C ASP A 69 -8.31 -4.87 17.54
N LEU A 70 -8.89 -4.25 18.56
CA LEU A 70 -8.87 -2.79 18.74
C LEU A 70 -7.47 -2.26 19.07
N TYR A 71 -6.67 -3.02 19.81
CA TYR A 71 -5.31 -2.60 20.15
C TYR A 71 -4.44 -2.57 18.89
N ARG A 72 -4.50 -3.61 18.07
CA ARG A 72 -3.81 -3.67 16.77
C ARG A 72 -4.25 -2.57 15.82
N ALA A 73 -5.56 -2.27 15.75
CA ALA A 73 -6.06 -1.18 14.92
C ALA A 73 -5.49 0.19 15.35
N ASN A 74 -5.43 0.46 16.65
CA ASN A 74 -4.84 1.69 17.18
C ASN A 74 -3.32 1.76 16.97
N ARG A 75 -2.62 0.63 17.09
CA ARG A 75 -1.18 0.57 16.79
C ARG A 75 -0.90 0.87 15.32
N ALA A 76 -1.59 0.18 14.41
CA ALA A 76 -1.42 0.38 12.98
C ALA A 76 -1.64 1.84 12.56
N THR A 77 -2.71 2.49 13.05
CA THR A 77 -3.01 3.89 12.72
C THR A 77 -2.02 4.90 13.29
N ARG A 78 -1.27 4.54 14.34
CA ARG A 78 -0.29 5.43 14.99
C ARG A 78 1.13 5.21 14.54
N GLU A 79 1.48 3.96 14.22
CA GLU A 79 2.87 3.54 14.04
C GLU A 79 3.23 3.32 12.56
N ILE A 80 2.25 3.09 11.67
CA ILE A 80 2.50 3.06 10.23
C ILE A 80 2.74 4.49 9.73
N GLN A 81 3.88 4.70 9.09
CA GLN A 81 4.35 5.98 8.56
C GLN A 81 3.77 6.25 7.17
N ALA A 82 2.44 6.39 7.13
CA ALA A 82 1.71 6.73 5.93
C ALA A 82 0.82 7.96 6.13
N GLY A 83 0.57 8.68 5.03
CA GLY A 83 -0.31 9.84 4.98
C GLY A 83 -1.75 9.58 5.42
N CYS A 84 -2.22 8.35 5.19
CA CYS A 84 -3.53 7.84 5.55
C CYS A 84 -3.42 6.35 5.90
N VAL A 85 -4.04 5.94 7.01
CA VAL A 85 -4.13 4.53 7.40
C VAL A 85 -5.60 4.16 7.57
N TRP A 86 -6.11 3.30 6.69
CA TRP A 86 -7.47 2.78 6.77
C TRP A 86 -7.53 1.53 7.63
N VAL A 87 -8.62 1.36 8.39
CA VAL A 87 -8.85 0.16 9.21
C VAL A 87 -10.07 -0.58 8.66
N ASN A 88 -9.86 -1.84 8.25
CA ASN A 88 -10.89 -2.72 7.68
C ASN A 88 -11.58 -2.17 6.41
N ASP A 89 -10.87 -1.33 5.66
CA ASP A 89 -11.29 -0.77 4.39
C ASP A 89 -10.06 -0.43 3.52
N HIS A 90 -10.26 -0.11 2.24
CA HIS A 90 -9.19 0.29 1.32
C HIS A 90 -9.70 1.29 0.28
N ILE A 91 -9.04 2.45 0.22
CA ILE A 91 -9.38 3.57 -0.68
C ILE A 91 -10.76 4.25 -0.39
N PRO A 92 -11.26 4.36 0.86
CA PRO A 92 -12.28 5.38 1.13
C PRO A 92 -11.61 6.77 1.12
N ILE A 93 -11.92 7.55 0.09
CA ILE A 93 -11.45 8.93 -0.08
C ILE A 93 -12.63 9.87 0.17
N LEU A 94 -12.50 10.74 1.18
CA LEU A 94 -13.58 11.60 1.68
C LEU A 94 -13.12 13.06 1.66
N SER A 95 -13.94 13.97 1.13
CA SER A 95 -13.60 15.38 0.92
C SER A 95 -13.08 16.11 2.16
N GLU A 96 -13.51 15.68 3.36
CA GLU A 96 -13.19 16.28 4.64
C GLU A 96 -11.89 15.76 5.26
N MET A 97 -11.32 14.66 4.75
CA MET A 97 -10.12 14.04 5.31
C MET A 97 -8.87 14.49 4.54
N PRO A 98 -7.83 14.99 5.22
CA PRO A 98 -6.59 15.41 4.56
C PRO A 98 -5.90 14.21 3.90
N HIS A 99 -5.60 14.33 2.61
CA HIS A 99 -4.91 13.32 1.84
C HIS A 99 -3.55 13.86 1.39
N GLY A 100 -2.46 13.16 1.71
CA GLY A 100 -1.12 13.58 1.32
C GLY A 100 -0.08 12.73 2.00
N GLY A 101 0.99 12.44 1.27
CA GLY A 101 1.96 11.41 1.62
C GLY A 101 2.96 11.78 2.71
N TYR A 102 3.73 10.77 3.09
CA TYR A 102 4.94 10.85 3.91
C TYR A 102 6.15 10.46 3.05
N LYS A 103 7.36 10.83 3.49
CA LYS A 103 8.64 10.47 2.85
C LYS A 103 8.68 10.87 1.36
N ALA A 104 9.07 9.97 0.46
CA ALA A 104 9.14 10.23 -0.97
C ALA A 104 7.76 10.37 -1.65
N SER A 105 6.65 10.09 -0.94
CA SER A 105 5.28 10.25 -1.46
C SER A 105 4.79 11.71 -1.44
N GLY A 106 5.63 12.67 -1.07
CA GLY A 106 5.35 14.09 -1.16
C GLY A 106 5.17 14.77 0.21
N PHE A 107 4.89 16.08 0.16
CA PHE A 107 4.63 16.94 1.31
C PHE A 107 3.40 17.82 1.05
N GLY A 108 2.76 18.29 2.12
CA GLY A 108 1.47 18.99 2.04
C GLY A 108 0.28 18.04 2.10
N LYS A 109 -0.93 18.60 2.11
CA LYS A 109 -2.19 17.87 2.13
C LYS A 109 -3.14 18.49 1.11
N ASP A 110 -3.68 17.64 0.24
CA ASP A 110 -4.85 17.95 -0.57
C ASP A 110 -6.12 17.55 0.21
N MET A 111 -7.26 18.02 -0.29
CA MET A 111 -8.59 17.89 0.33
C MET A 111 -8.68 18.54 1.73
N SER A 112 -9.85 18.42 2.36
CA SER A 112 -10.14 18.94 3.70
C SER A 112 -9.87 20.44 3.90
N ALA A 113 -10.01 20.92 5.13
CA ALA A 113 -9.59 22.26 5.51
C ALA A 113 -8.07 22.47 5.42
N TYR A 114 -7.27 21.40 5.35
CA TYR A 114 -5.80 21.48 5.29
C TYR A 114 -5.25 21.87 3.90
N SER A 115 -6.12 22.02 2.88
CA SER A 115 -5.73 22.45 1.52
C SER A 115 -5.61 23.97 1.31
N PHE A 116 -6.10 24.79 2.26
CA PHE A 116 -6.18 26.24 2.11
C PHE A 116 -5.08 26.98 2.87
#